data_AF-A0A971HCS7-F1
#
_entry.id   AF-A0A971HCS7-F1
#
_cell.length_a   1.000
_cell.length_b   1.000
_cell.length_c   1.000
_cell.angle_alpha   90.00
_cell.angle_beta   90.00
_cell.angle_gamma   90.00
#
_symmetry.space_group_name_H-M   'P 1'
#
loop_
_entity.id
_entity.type
_entity.pdbx_description
1 polymer ?
#
loop_
_entity_poly.entity_id
_entity_poly.type
_entity_poly.pdbx_seq_one_letter_code
_entity_poly.pdbx_strand_id
1 'polypeptide(L)'
;MTPFKVVYDRFFDLVTDDFYSELSPEAADQDCRSLLMSSLPMFEFPERPFSFITEIVLGEPVEFFEQDLTLEEINILAFGMVQIWAQRQTTSIENTRQKFSGVDFKQSSQASHLQRLLKLLEDAKIEHRRLQMLNSRRRVNESSGKYESNFDMFVRPMNKKAPK
;
A
#
# COMPACT_ATOMS: atom_id res chain seq x y z
N MET A 1 17.63 -2.04 -7.69
CA MET A 1 16.95 -0.75 -7.82
C MET A 1 15.57 -0.95 -8.44
N THR A 2 14.50 -0.54 -7.76
CA THR A 2 13.12 -0.68 -8.24
C THR A 2 12.52 0.67 -8.63
N PRO A 3 11.98 0.85 -9.85
CA PRO A 3 11.31 2.10 -10.24
C PRO A 3 10.03 2.33 -9.43
N PHE A 4 9.72 3.58 -9.10
CA PHE A 4 8.45 3.94 -8.43
C PHE A 4 7.22 3.50 -9.25
N LYS A 5 7.33 3.56 -10.57
CA LYS A 5 6.26 3.17 -11.49
C LYS A 5 5.78 1.73 -11.28
N VAL A 6 6.67 0.81 -10.86
CA VAL A 6 6.28 -0.58 -10.54
C VAL A 6 5.29 -0.64 -9.37
N VAL A 7 5.43 0.25 -8.39
CA VAL A 7 4.48 0.38 -7.27
C VAL A 7 3.19 1.06 -7.75
N TYR A 8 3.29 2.05 -8.63
CA TYR A 8 2.12 2.73 -9.21
C TYR A 8 1.25 1.78 -10.02
N ASP A 9 1.86 0.96 -10.87
CA ASP A 9 1.16 -0.06 -11.66
C ASP A 9 0.40 -1.03 -10.74
N ARG A 10 1.03 -1.45 -9.64
CA ARG A 10 0.34 -2.27 -8.63
C ARG A 10 -0.77 -1.55 -7.89
N PHE A 11 -0.65 -0.25 -7.66
CA PHE A 11 -1.74 0.55 -7.11
C PHE A 11 -2.92 0.62 -8.10
N PHE A 12 -2.66 0.86 -9.39
CA PHE A 12 -3.70 0.90 -10.42
C PHE A 12 -4.41 -0.45 -10.61
N ASP A 13 -3.70 -1.57 -10.46
CA ASP A 13 -4.33 -2.91 -10.45
C ASP A 13 -5.36 -3.07 -9.32
N LEU A 14 -5.18 -2.36 -8.20
CA LEU A 14 -6.04 -2.46 -7.02
C LEU A 14 -7.21 -1.46 -7.06
N VAL A 15 -7.07 -0.35 -7.78
CA VAL A 15 -8.07 0.72 -7.85
C VAL A 15 -8.74 0.71 -9.21
N THR A 16 -10.04 0.43 -9.23
CA THR A 16 -10.88 0.56 -10.42
C THR A 16 -11.53 1.93 -10.42
N ASP A 17 -10.74 2.96 -10.72
CA ASP A 17 -11.23 4.34 -10.78
C ASP A 17 -11.04 4.92 -12.19
N ASP A 18 -12.17 5.19 -12.85
CA ASP A 18 -12.24 5.81 -14.17
C ASP A 18 -11.59 7.21 -14.16
N PHE A 19 -11.50 7.86 -13.00
CA PHE A 19 -10.86 9.17 -12.83
C PHE A 19 -9.43 9.21 -13.36
N TYR A 20 -8.61 8.19 -13.08
CA TYR A 20 -7.22 8.19 -13.55
C TYR A 20 -7.09 8.03 -15.07
N SER A 21 -8.14 7.57 -15.75
CA SER A 21 -8.19 7.54 -17.22
C SER A 21 -8.47 8.92 -17.82
N GLU A 22 -9.02 9.85 -17.03
CA GLU A 22 -9.31 11.24 -17.44
C GLU A 22 -8.13 12.19 -17.17
N LEU A 23 -7.17 11.78 -16.32
CA LEU A 23 -6.01 12.60 -15.98
C LEU A 23 -4.94 12.58 -17.08
N SER A 24 -4.18 13.67 -17.17
CA SER A 24 -2.92 13.61 -17.92
C SER A 24 -1.94 12.66 -17.21
N PRO A 25 -1.06 11.95 -17.96
CA PRO A 25 -0.09 11.04 -17.37
C PRO A 25 0.79 11.71 -16.30
N GLU A 26 1.19 12.96 -16.52
CA GLU A 26 1.98 13.75 -15.57
C GLU A 26 1.25 14.02 -14.26
N ALA A 27 -0.04 14.38 -14.34
CA ALA A 27 -0.86 14.64 -13.16
C ALA A 27 -1.13 13.34 -12.38
N ALA A 28 -1.38 12.24 -13.09
CA ALA A 28 -1.53 10.92 -12.49
C ALA A 28 -0.25 10.48 -11.75
N ASP A 29 0.92 10.61 -12.40
CA ASP A 29 2.21 10.27 -11.80
C ASP A 29 2.51 11.15 -10.57
N GLN A 30 2.16 12.44 -10.60
CA GLN A 30 2.33 13.34 -9.46
C GLN A 30 1.43 12.95 -8.28
N ASP A 31 0.17 12.58 -8.54
CA ASP A 31 -0.74 12.13 -7.49
C ASP A 31 -0.29 10.78 -6.90
N CYS A 32 0.10 9.82 -7.75
CA CYS A 32 0.69 8.56 -7.31
C CYS A 32 1.93 8.77 -6.45
N ARG A 33 2.81 9.70 -6.83
CA ARG A 33 3.97 10.08 -6.02
C ARG A 33 3.55 10.63 -4.65
N SER A 34 2.54 11.49 -4.61
CA SER A 34 2.02 12.04 -3.36
C SER A 34 1.44 10.94 -2.46
N LEU A 35 0.68 10.01 -3.04
CA LEU A 35 0.10 8.86 -2.33
C LEU A 35 1.20 7.95 -1.78
N LEU A 36 2.21 7.61 -2.60
CA LEU A 36 3.34 6.77 -2.20
C LEU A 36 4.13 7.41 -1.06
N MET A 37 4.51 8.69 -1.19
CA MET A 37 5.24 9.39 -0.13
C MET A 37 4.46 9.45 1.18
N SER A 38 3.14 9.58 1.10
CA SER A 38 2.28 9.59 2.27
C SER A 38 2.10 8.19 2.88
N SER A 39 2.27 7.12 2.10
CA SER A 39 2.12 5.73 2.56
C SER A 39 3.38 5.15 3.18
N LEU A 40 4.57 5.65 2.81
CA LEU A 40 5.85 5.16 3.35
C LEU A 40 5.90 5.09 4.89
N PRO A 41 5.46 6.11 5.65
CA PRO A 41 5.49 6.04 7.12
C PRO A 41 4.54 5.01 7.71
N MET A 42 3.58 4.49 6.92
CA MET A 42 2.63 3.48 7.38
C MET A 42 3.19 2.06 7.31
N PHE A 43 4.36 1.87 6.68
CA PHE A 43 5.08 0.61 6.72
C PHE A 43 5.92 0.56 8.00
N GLU A 44 5.43 -0.19 9.00
CA GLU A 44 5.96 -0.22 10.37
C GLU A 44 7.37 -0.80 10.46
N PHE A 45 7.64 -1.88 9.72
CA PHE A 45 8.90 -2.63 9.81
C PHE A 45 9.44 -3.04 8.44
N PRO A 46 9.93 -2.09 7.62
CA PRO A 46 10.64 -2.42 6.40
C PRO A 46 11.98 -3.09 6.75
N GLU A 47 12.41 -4.07 5.95
CA GLU A 47 13.69 -4.76 6.20
C GLU A 47 14.90 -3.83 6.10
N ARG A 48 14.77 -2.82 5.23
CA ARG A 48 15.77 -1.79 4.96
C ARG A 48 15.08 -0.44 4.84
N PRO A 49 15.76 0.65 5.26
CA PRO A 49 15.20 1.99 5.13
C PRO A 49 15.03 2.35 3.65
N PHE A 50 13.91 2.98 3.31
CA PHE A 50 13.68 3.46 1.96
C PHE A 50 14.55 4.69 1.66
N SER A 51 15.50 4.52 0.76
CA SER A 51 16.20 5.61 0.07
C SER A 51 15.78 5.62 -1.41
N PHE A 52 15.82 6.81 -2.01
CA PHE A 52 15.42 7.02 -3.39
C PHE A 52 16.40 7.92 -4.13
N ILE A 53 16.52 7.65 -5.42
CA ILE A 53 17.36 8.40 -6.35
C ILE A 53 16.55 8.80 -7.57
N THR A 54 16.96 9.87 -8.22
CA THR A 54 16.38 10.32 -9.50
C THR A 54 17.43 10.18 -10.58
N GLU A 55 17.12 9.40 -11.61
CA GLU A 55 17.99 9.21 -12.77
C GLU A 55 17.31 9.73 -14.04
N ILE A 56 18.10 10.23 -15.00
CA ILE A 56 17.57 10.67 -16.29
C ILE A 56 17.58 9.48 -17.24
N VAL A 57 16.39 8.98 -17.59
CA VAL A 57 16.20 7.87 -18.53
C VAL A 57 15.52 8.41 -19.77
N LEU A 58 16.17 8.27 -20.94
CA LEU A 58 15.65 8.76 -22.22
C LEU A 58 15.30 10.27 -22.23
N GLY A 59 15.98 11.06 -21.39
CA GLY A 59 15.76 12.50 -21.27
C GLY A 59 14.72 12.91 -20.22
N GLU A 60 14.05 11.96 -19.59
CA GLU A 60 13.04 12.21 -18.55
C GLU A 60 13.56 11.81 -17.16
N PRO A 61 13.26 12.58 -16.10
CA PRO A 61 13.62 12.22 -14.74
C PRO A 61 12.73 11.08 -14.23
N VAL A 62 13.33 9.96 -13.82
CA VAL A 62 12.65 8.80 -13.27
C VAL A 62 13.12 8.55 -11.85
N GLU A 63 12.18 8.32 -10.94
CA GLU A 63 12.46 8.03 -9.52
C GLU A 63 12.53 6.52 -9.26
N PHE A 64 13.54 6.13 -8.50
CA PHE A 64 13.79 4.75 -8.12
C PHE A 64 14.01 4.61 -6.62
N PHE A 65 13.58 3.48 -6.07
CA PHE A 65 14.09 2.96 -4.80
C PHE A 65 15.50 2.43 -5.02
N GLU A 66 16.45 2.90 -4.22
CA GLU A 66 17.85 2.46 -4.31
C GLU A 66 17.96 0.93 -4.14
N GLN A 67 17.13 0.38 -3.25
CA GLN A 67 17.03 -1.06 -3.02
C GLN A 67 16.09 -1.76 -4.03
N ASP A 68 16.35 -3.06 -4.22
CA ASP A 68 15.40 -3.95 -4.88
C ASP A 68 14.26 -4.31 -3.92
N LEU A 69 13.06 -3.84 -4.25
CA LEU A 69 11.85 -4.21 -3.53
C LEU A 69 11.36 -5.58 -3.96
N THR A 70 11.01 -6.39 -2.99
CA THR A 70 10.31 -7.64 -3.20
C THR A 70 8.86 -7.40 -3.62
N LEU A 71 8.22 -8.41 -4.21
CA LEU A 71 6.79 -8.34 -4.55
C LEU A 71 5.91 -8.12 -3.31
N GLU A 72 6.32 -8.62 -2.14
CA GLU A 72 5.59 -8.40 -0.89
C GLU A 72 5.67 -6.93 -0.45
N GLU A 73 6.85 -6.31 -0.51
CA GLU A 73 7.02 -4.89 -0.19
C GLU A 73 6.27 -3.99 -1.17
N ILE A 74 6.31 -4.30 -2.47
CA ILE A 74 5.55 -3.56 -3.50
C ILE A 74 4.05 -3.62 -3.17
N ASN A 75 3.53 -4.80 -2.81
CA ASN A 75 2.11 -4.94 -2.44
C ASN A 75 1.77 -4.17 -1.16
N ILE A 76 2.63 -4.20 -0.14
CA ILE A 76 2.43 -3.42 1.09
C ILE A 76 2.32 -1.93 0.77
N LEU A 77 3.26 -1.40 -0.02
CA LEU A 77 3.26 0.01 -0.41
C LEU A 77 2.02 0.38 -1.23
N ALA A 78 1.61 -0.48 -2.18
CA ALA A 78 0.42 -0.26 -3.00
C ALA A 78 -0.86 -0.24 -2.15
N PHE A 79 -1.05 -1.17 -1.20
CA PHE A 79 -2.19 -1.12 -0.28
C PHE A 79 -2.15 0.11 0.65
N GLY A 80 -0.97 0.56 1.04
CA GLY A 80 -0.80 1.84 1.74
C GLY A 80 -1.27 3.02 0.89
N MET A 81 -0.97 3.04 -0.42
CA MET A 81 -1.48 4.06 -1.35
C MET A 81 -3.02 4.01 -1.45
N VAL A 82 -3.61 2.81 -1.58
CA VAL A 82 -5.08 2.61 -1.60
C VAL A 82 -5.74 3.18 -0.35
N GLN A 83 -5.15 2.93 0.83
CA GLN A 83 -5.66 3.47 2.09
C GLN A 83 -5.74 5.00 2.05
N ILE A 84 -4.70 5.67 1.56
CA ILE A 84 -4.64 7.13 1.51
C ILE A 84 -5.59 7.69 0.45
N TRP A 85 -5.64 7.05 -0.72
CA TRP A 85 -6.57 7.41 -1.79
C TRP A 85 -8.02 7.31 -1.28
N ALA A 86 -8.43 6.20 -0.67
CA ALA A 86 -9.78 6.02 -0.13
C ALA A 86 -10.08 7.03 0.99
N GLN A 87 -9.09 7.39 1.80
CA GLN A 87 -9.22 8.42 2.82
C GLN A 87 -9.43 9.83 2.23
N ARG A 88 -8.78 10.17 1.11
CA ARG A 88 -9.02 11.43 0.39
C ARG A 88 -10.44 11.50 -0.16
N GLN A 89 -10.92 10.43 -0.79
CA GLN A 89 -12.28 10.36 -1.35
C GLN A 89 -13.36 10.54 -0.27
N THR A 90 -13.23 9.82 0.85
CA THR A 90 -14.16 9.92 1.98
C THR A 90 -14.19 11.32 2.60
N THR A 91 -13.02 11.95 2.76
CA THR A 91 -12.91 13.32 3.30
C THR A 91 -13.56 14.34 2.36
N SER A 92 -13.37 14.20 1.05
CA SER A 92 -13.99 15.08 0.05
C SER A 92 -15.52 15.01 0.06
N ILE A 93 -16.07 13.80 0.16
CA ILE A 93 -17.53 13.59 0.23
C ILE A 93 -18.09 14.13 1.56
N GLU A 94 -17.39 13.96 2.67
CA GLU A 94 -17.82 14.51 3.96
C GLU A 94 -17.85 16.04 3.95
N ASN A 95 -16.84 16.68 3.35
CA ASN A 95 -16.85 18.13 3.12
C ASN A 95 -18.02 18.58 2.24
N THR A 96 -18.40 17.75 1.26
CA THR A 96 -19.57 17.99 0.41
C THR A 96 -20.86 17.82 1.20
N ARG A 97 -20.97 16.78 2.04
CA ARG A 97 -22.11 16.53 2.93
C ARG A 97 -22.36 17.70 3.87
N GLN A 98 -21.32 18.29 4.47
CA GLN A 98 -21.46 19.45 5.37
C GLN A 98 -22.07 20.68 4.69
N LYS A 99 -21.91 20.80 3.36
CA LYS A 99 -22.48 21.91 2.57
C LYS A 99 -23.96 21.70 2.22
N PHE A 100 -24.45 20.46 2.21
CA PHE A 100 -25.85 20.15 1.92
C PHE A 100 -26.64 19.89 3.22
N SER A 101 -27.91 20.30 3.25
CA SER A 101 -28.76 20.06 4.41
C SER A 101 -28.92 18.54 4.65
N GLY A 102 -28.95 18.11 5.92
CA GLY A 102 -28.87 16.69 6.31
C GLY A 102 -30.03 15.79 5.84
N VAL A 103 -31.09 16.36 5.26
CA VAL A 103 -32.24 15.61 4.72
C VAL A 103 -32.02 15.24 3.25
N ASP A 104 -31.51 16.16 2.43
CA ASP A 104 -31.26 15.94 0.99
C ASP A 104 -30.14 14.90 0.76
N PHE A 105 -29.14 14.88 1.64
CA PHE A 105 -28.01 13.95 1.52
C PHE A 105 -28.43 12.50 1.79
N LYS A 106 -29.28 12.25 2.80
CA LYS A 106 -29.71 10.89 3.19
C LYS A 106 -30.56 10.20 2.13
N GLN A 107 -31.26 10.96 1.28
CA GLN A 107 -32.07 10.45 0.19
C GLN A 107 -31.29 10.35 -1.13
N SER A 108 -30.04 10.81 -1.17
CA SER A 108 -29.22 10.82 -2.38
C SER A 108 -28.36 9.56 -2.53
N SER A 109 -27.99 9.22 -3.77
CA SER A 109 -27.05 8.15 -4.14
C SER A 109 -25.64 8.30 -3.51
N GLN A 110 -25.33 9.48 -2.98
CA GLN A 110 -24.03 9.81 -2.38
C GLN A 110 -23.82 9.14 -1.02
N ALA A 111 -24.88 8.94 -0.23
CA ALA A 111 -24.77 8.28 1.07
C ALA A 111 -24.36 6.80 0.93
N SER A 112 -24.93 6.09 -0.06
CA SER A 112 -24.56 4.70 -0.36
C SER A 112 -23.16 4.58 -0.96
N HIS A 113 -22.73 5.56 -1.78
CA HIS A 113 -21.37 5.60 -2.31
C HIS A 113 -20.34 5.81 -1.18
N LEU A 114 -20.60 6.76 -0.27
CA LEU A 114 -19.75 6.99 0.91
C LEU A 114 -19.59 5.75 1.77
N GLN A 115 -20.67 5.00 2.02
CA GLN A 115 -20.60 3.75 2.80
C GLN A 115 -19.70 2.71 2.14
N ARG A 116 -19.73 2.59 0.80
CA ARG A 116 -18.84 1.68 0.06
C ARG A 116 -17.38 2.12 0.17
N LEU A 117 -17.11 3.42 0.05
CA LEU A 117 -15.75 3.96 0.20
C LEU A 117 -15.21 3.80 1.62
N LEU A 118 -16.04 3.99 2.65
CA LEU A 118 -15.66 3.74 4.04
C LEU A 118 -15.34 2.26 4.28
N LYS A 119 -16.12 1.35 3.69
CA LYS A 119 -15.83 -0.08 3.73
C LYS A 119 -14.52 -0.41 3.03
N LEU A 120 -14.29 0.13 1.83
CA LEU A 120 -13.04 -0.07 1.09
C LEU A 120 -11.83 0.44 1.87
N LEU A 121 -11.94 1.59 2.53
CA LEU A 121 -10.90 2.13 3.40
C LEU A 121 -10.59 1.18 4.56
N GLU A 122 -11.61 0.60 5.19
CA GLU A 122 -11.44 -0.36 6.28
C GLU A 122 -10.78 -1.67 5.78
N ASP A 123 -11.27 -2.21 4.68
CA ASP A 123 -10.73 -3.42 4.05
C ASP A 123 -9.25 -3.21 3.66
N ALA A 124 -8.91 -2.04 3.10
CA ALA A 124 -7.54 -1.68 2.76
C ALA A 124 -6.62 -1.58 3.99
N LYS A 125 -7.09 -1.00 5.11
CA LYS A 125 -6.33 -0.95 6.37
C LYS A 125 -6.06 -2.33 6.94
N ILE A 126 -7.07 -3.19 6.94
CA ILE A 126 -6.97 -4.57 7.43
C ILE A 126 -5.94 -5.34 6.59
N GLU A 127 -6.06 -5.25 5.27
CA GLU A 127 -5.18 -5.96 4.35
C GLU A 127 -3.75 -5.44 4.42
N HIS A 128 -3.57 -4.12 4.46
CA HIS A 128 -2.27 -3.48 4.65
C HIS A 128 -1.57 -3.99 5.92
N ARG A 129 -2.27 -3.99 7.07
CA ARG A 129 -1.73 -4.54 8.32
C ARG A 129 -1.42 -6.04 8.20
N ARG A 130 -2.31 -6.81 7.55
CA ARG A 130 -2.13 -8.26 7.36
C ARG A 130 -0.87 -8.56 6.55
N LEU A 131 -0.62 -7.83 5.47
CA LEU A 131 0.56 -7.99 4.62
C LEU A 131 1.84 -7.65 5.38
N GLN A 132 1.86 -6.55 6.16
CA GLN A 132 3.01 -6.21 7.01
C GLN A 132 3.31 -7.28 8.07
N MET A 133 2.27 -7.82 8.70
CA MET A 133 2.43 -8.93 9.65
C MET A 133 2.96 -10.20 8.97
N LEU A 134 2.59 -10.47 7.72
CA LEU A 134 3.11 -11.61 6.99
C LEU A 134 4.57 -11.42 6.62
N ASN A 135 4.93 -10.25 6.08
CA ASN A 135 6.30 -9.91 5.73
C ASN A 135 7.24 -10.05 6.93
N SER A 136 6.87 -9.48 8.08
CA SER A 136 7.66 -9.59 9.31
C SER A 136 7.74 -11.00 9.92
N ARG A 137 6.85 -11.93 9.53
CA ARG A 137 6.81 -13.31 10.05
C ARG A 137 7.44 -14.32 9.12
N ARG A 138 7.57 -14.03 7.83
CA ARG A 138 8.12 -14.96 6.84
C ARG A 138 9.62 -14.75 6.72
N ARG A 139 10.37 -15.83 6.61
CA ARG A 139 11.78 -15.82 6.23
C ARG A 139 12.03 -16.92 5.23
N VAL A 140 12.81 -16.65 4.20
CA VAL A 140 13.29 -17.70 3.30
C VAL A 140 14.46 -18.41 3.97
N ASN A 141 14.35 -19.72 4.14
CA ASN A 141 15.46 -20.53 4.63
C ASN A 141 16.43 -20.81 3.48
N GLU A 142 17.65 -20.28 3.57
CA GLU A 142 18.70 -20.37 2.54
C GLU A 142 19.06 -21.82 2.17
N SER A 143 18.90 -22.77 3.10
CA SER A 143 19.25 -24.18 2.86
C SER A 143 18.12 -24.98 2.19
N SER A 144 16.86 -24.61 2.42
CA SER A 144 15.71 -25.37 1.89
C SER A 144 14.93 -24.66 0.78
N GLY A 145 15.17 -23.35 0.60
CA GLY A 145 14.41 -22.50 -0.33
C GLY A 145 12.93 -22.32 0.06
N LYS A 146 12.51 -22.79 1.23
CA LYS A 146 11.13 -22.70 1.71
C LYS A 146 10.95 -21.51 2.64
N TYR A 147 9.73 -20.97 2.66
CA TYR A 147 9.33 -20.01 3.67
C TYR A 147 9.15 -20.70 5.03
N GLU A 148 9.80 -20.15 6.05
CA GLU A 148 9.63 -20.53 7.44
C GLU A 148 9.09 -19.35 8.25
N SER A 149 8.39 -19.67 9.33
CA SER A 149 7.91 -18.65 10.28
C SER A 149 9.04 -18.26 11.22
N ASN A 150 9.21 -16.96 11.47
CA ASN A 150 10.13 -16.45 12.49
C ASN A 150 9.82 -17.02 13.89
N PHE A 151 8.56 -17.41 14.16
CA PHE A 151 8.19 -18.04 15.43
C PHE A 151 8.77 -19.46 15.59
N ASP A 152 8.90 -20.20 14.48
CA ASP A 152 9.38 -21.59 14.50
C ASP A 152 10.86 -21.67 14.93
N MET A 153 11.64 -20.59 14.71
CA MET A 153 13.02 -20.48 15.20
C MET A 153 13.11 -20.42 16.73
N PHE A 154 12.11 -19.89 17.44
CA PHE A 154 12.14 -19.83 18.90
C PHE A 154 11.66 -21.14 19.54
N VAL A 155 10.81 -21.89 18.85
CA VAL A 155 10.20 -23.14 19.36
C VAL A 155 11.07 -24.37 19.07
N ARG A 156 11.63 -24.50 17.86
CA ARG A 156 12.49 -25.64 17.48
C ARG A 156 13.72 -25.87 18.38
N PRO A 157 14.46 -24.85 18.87
CA PRO A 157 15.60 -25.08 19.75
C PRO A 157 15.20 -25.56 21.16
N MET A 158 13.97 -25.30 21.62
CA MET A 158 13.49 -25.82 22.91
C MET A 158 13.29 -27.35 22.88
N ASN A 159 12.93 -27.92 21.74
CA ASN A 159 12.72 -29.36 21.59
C ASN A 159 14.01 -30.18 21.36
N LYS A 160 15.18 -29.55 21.18
CA LYS A 160 16.46 -30.25 20.95
C LYS A 160 17.27 -30.53 22.23
N LYS A 161 16.77 -30.20 23.42
CA LYS A 161 17.40 -30.56 24.71
C LYS A 161 16.59 -31.62 25.45
N ALA A 162 16.73 -32.88 25.03
CA ALA A 162 16.64 -34.03 25.93
C ALA A 162 17.33 -35.26 25.30
N PRO A 163 18.67 -35.30 25.20
CA PRO A 163 19.34 -36.60 25.19
C PRO A 163 19.22 -37.20 26.61
N LYS A 164 18.68 -38.43 26.69
CA LYS A 164 18.76 -39.29 27.88
C LYS A 164 20.20 -39.70 28.15
#